data_AF-A0A9X2MQP5-F1
#
_entry.id   AF-A0A9X2MQP5-F1
#
_cell.length_a   1.000
_cell.length_b   1.000
_cell.length_c   1.000
_cell.angle_alpha   90.00
_cell.angle_beta   90.00
_cell.angle_gamma   90.00
#
_symmetry.space_group_name_H-M   'P 1'
#
loop_
_entity.id
_entity.type
_entity.pdbx_description
1 polymer ?
#
loop_
_entity_poly.entity_id
_entity_poly.type
_entity_poly.pdbx_seq_one_letter_code
_entity_poly.pdbx_strand_id
1 'polypeptide(L)'
;MTRVRLSSYERGIAEALAGGYGYTPKAARELVVEYIMVVRRLGGYEQCGHYAELLDRAKRAGLTPSQWIQRIIEIEQGEARDRGIGEEQRHYLQTK
;
A
#
# COMPACT_ATOMS: atom_id res chain seq x y z
N MET A 1 -5.42 24.97 4.17
CA MET A 1 -5.75 23.53 4.28
C MET A 1 -6.03 22.99 2.89
N THR A 2 -5.08 22.24 2.33
CA THR A 2 -5.21 21.63 1.00
C THR A 2 -6.29 20.55 1.05
N ARG A 3 -7.44 20.79 0.41
CA ARG A 3 -8.52 19.80 0.33
C ARG A 3 -8.09 18.68 -0.61
N VAL A 4 -7.59 17.58 -0.05
CA VAL A 4 -7.27 16.37 -0.82
C VAL A 4 -8.58 15.81 -1.39
N ARG A 5 -8.71 15.82 -2.72
CA ARG A 5 -9.81 15.16 -3.44
C ARG A 5 -9.50 13.67 -3.54
N LEU A 6 -10.37 12.87 -2.91
CA LEU A 6 -10.37 11.43 -3.07
C LEU A 6 -11.07 11.03 -4.37
N SER A 7 -10.43 10.17 -5.14
CA SER A 7 -10.97 9.42 -6.28
C SER A 7 -12.06 8.44 -5.81
N SER A 8 -12.86 7.93 -6.74
CA SER A 8 -13.90 6.92 -6.45
C SER A 8 -13.34 5.69 -5.75
N TYR A 9 -12.13 5.26 -6.15
CA TYR A 9 -11.43 4.15 -5.52
C TYR A 9 -11.06 4.45 -4.05
N GLU A 10 -10.42 5.58 -3.80
CA GLU A 10 -10.00 6.01 -2.47
C GLU A 10 -11.22 6.25 -1.54
N ARG A 11 -12.37 6.67 -2.09
CA ARG A 11 -13.64 6.75 -1.36
C ARG A 11 -14.17 5.38 -0.98
N GLY A 12 -14.11 4.41 -1.90
CA GLY A 12 -14.51 3.03 -1.62
C GLY A 12 -13.70 2.40 -0.47
N ILE A 13 -12.42 2.75 -0.33
CA ILE A 13 -11.61 2.33 0.82
C ILE A 13 -12.14 2.96 2.12
N ALA A 14 -12.46 4.25 2.10
CA ALA A 14 -13.02 4.93 3.27
C ALA A 14 -14.39 4.36 3.68
N GLU A 15 -15.23 3.99 2.72
CA GLU A 15 -16.50 3.31 2.98
C GLU A 15 -16.31 1.92 3.58
N ALA A 16 -15.35 1.14 3.06
CA ALA A 16 -14.99 -0.16 3.61
C ALA A 16 -14.44 -0.05 5.06
N LEU A 17 -13.64 0.98 5.35
CA LEU A 17 -13.18 1.27 6.72
C LEU A 17 -14.33 1.59 7.67
N ALA A 18 -15.28 2.41 7.21
CA ALA A 18 -16.44 2.77 8.03
C ALA A 18 -17.37 1.57 8.28
N GLY A 19 -17.64 0.77 7.25
CA GLY A 19 -18.53 -0.39 7.33
C GLY A 19 -17.91 -1.62 8.01
N GLY A 20 -16.61 -1.83 7.84
CA GLY A 20 -15.92 -3.05 8.31
C GLY A 20 -15.24 -2.91 9.68
N TYR A 21 -14.78 -1.71 10.04
CA TYR A 21 -13.89 -1.50 11.20
C TYR A 21 -14.41 -0.46 12.19
N GLY A 22 -15.64 0.03 12.01
CA GLY A 22 -16.32 0.92 12.96
C GLY A 22 -15.79 2.36 12.98
N TYR A 23 -15.04 2.77 11.96
CA TYR A 23 -14.60 4.16 11.83
C TYR A 23 -15.78 5.08 11.49
N THR A 24 -15.79 6.29 12.05
CA THR A 24 -16.70 7.32 11.56
C THR A 24 -16.32 7.71 10.12
N PRO A 25 -17.27 8.15 9.28
CA PRO A 25 -16.96 8.56 7.90
C PRO A 25 -15.86 9.61 7.81
N LYS A 26 -15.79 10.51 8.81
CA LYS A 26 -14.72 11.51 8.92
C LYS A 26 -13.37 10.85 9.22
N ALA A 27 -13.30 9.99 10.24
CA ALA A 27 -12.06 9.32 10.63
C ALA A 27 -11.53 8.39 9.53
N ALA A 28 -12.42 7.65 8.86
CA ALA A 28 -12.05 6.81 7.73
C ALA A 28 -11.44 7.63 6.58
N ARG A 29 -12.06 8.79 6.27
CA ARG A 29 -11.52 9.71 5.26
C ARG A 29 -10.14 10.26 5.67
N GLU A 30 -9.99 10.68 6.92
CA GLU A 30 -8.71 11.19 7.43
C GLU A 30 -7.62 10.12 7.36
N LEU A 31 -7.95 8.86 7.69
CA LEU A 31 -7.03 7.73 7.56
C LEU A 31 -6.63 7.50 6.10
N VAL A 32 -7.57 7.46 5.17
CA VAL A 32 -7.25 7.30 3.74
C VAL A 32 -6.39 8.47 3.23
N VAL A 33 -6.63 9.70 3.68
CA VAL A 33 -5.82 10.86 3.31
C VAL A 33 -4.40 10.77 3.90
N GLU A 34 -4.26 10.34 5.15
CA GLU A 34 -2.97 10.11 5.82
C GLU A 34 -2.11 9.09 5.03
N TYR A 35 -2.74 8.05 4.49
CA TYR A 35 -2.07 6.98 3.75
C TYR A 35 -2.22 7.07 2.23
N ILE A 36 -2.67 8.21 1.70
CA ILE A 36 -3.01 8.33 0.28
C ILE A 36 -1.81 8.07 -0.65
N MET A 37 -0.60 8.41 -0.19
CA MET A 37 0.63 8.12 -0.92
C MET A 37 0.89 6.61 -1.04
N VAL A 38 0.53 5.83 -0.02
CA VAL A 38 0.66 4.36 0.00
C VAL A 38 -0.33 3.75 -0.99
N VAL A 39 -1.59 4.17 -0.90
CA VAL A 39 -2.67 3.68 -1.79
C VAL A 39 -2.34 3.97 -3.25
N ARG A 40 -1.80 5.15 -3.55
CA ARG A 40 -1.39 5.54 -4.90
C ARG A 40 -0.15 4.79 -5.38
N ARG A 41 0.78 4.46 -4.48
CA ARG A 41 2.00 3.70 -4.81
C ARG A 41 1.68 2.28 -5.22
N LEU A 42 0.73 1.63 -4.54
CA LEU A 42 0.32 0.25 -4.81
C LEU A 42 -0.64 0.11 -6.01
N GLY A 43 -1.02 1.22 -6.65
CA GLY A 43 -1.64 1.21 -7.98
C GLY A 43 -3.11 0.76 -8.05
N GLY A 44 -3.79 0.56 -6.92
CA GLY A 44 -5.23 0.27 -6.90
C GLY A 44 -5.66 -1.05 -7.55
N TYR A 45 -4.73 -1.99 -7.71
CA TYR A 45 -5.00 -3.31 -8.32
C TYR A 45 -5.79 -4.26 -7.42
N GLU A 46 -5.84 -4.00 -6.11
CA GLU A 46 -6.55 -4.87 -5.16
C GLU A 46 -7.91 -4.31 -4.74
N GLN A 47 -8.71 -5.13 -4.05
CA GLN A 47 -10.04 -4.75 -3.61
C GLN A 47 -9.96 -3.70 -2.49
N CYS A 48 -10.92 -2.75 -2.48
CA CYS A 48 -10.99 -1.71 -1.45
C CYS A 48 -11.01 -2.27 -0.02
N GLY A 49 -11.62 -3.44 0.20
CA GLY A 49 -11.65 -4.12 1.49
C GLY A 49 -10.27 -4.58 1.95
N HIS A 50 -9.41 -5.03 1.04
CA HIS A 50 -8.05 -5.43 1.36
C HIS A 50 -7.23 -4.23 1.89
N TYR A 51 -7.34 -3.09 1.20
CA TYR A 51 -6.68 -1.86 1.68
C TYR A 51 -7.25 -1.35 3.00
N ALA A 52 -8.56 -1.49 3.23
CA ALA A 52 -9.17 -1.12 4.50
C ALA A 52 -8.59 -1.96 5.66
N GLU A 53 -8.42 -3.27 5.47
CA GLU A 53 -7.79 -4.16 6.45
C GLU A 53 -6.34 -3.75 6.73
N LEU A 54 -5.57 -3.53 5.66
CA LEU A 54 -4.18 -3.12 5.77
C LEU A 54 -4.03 -1.77 6.50
N LEU A 55 -4.90 -0.81 6.20
CA LEU A 55 -4.92 0.51 6.86
C LEU A 55 -5.27 0.39 8.34
N ASP A 56 -6.30 -0.39 8.69
CA ASP A 56 -6.66 -0.65 10.09
C ASP A 56 -5.49 -1.32 10.84
N ARG A 57 -4.86 -2.34 10.23
CA ARG A 57 -3.70 -3.04 10.81
C ARG A 57 -2.51 -2.10 11.01
N ALA A 58 -2.18 -1.27 10.02
CA ALA A 58 -1.11 -0.29 10.12
C ALA A 58 -1.38 0.72 11.24
N LYS A 59 -2.63 1.20 11.35
CA LYS A 59 -3.05 2.13 12.40
C LYS A 59 -2.94 1.51 13.79
N ARG A 60 -3.40 0.27 13.97
CA ARG A 60 -3.30 -0.47 15.23
C ARG A 60 -1.86 -0.78 15.63
N ALA A 61 -1.00 -1.00 14.65
CA ALA A 61 0.43 -1.21 14.87
C ALA A 61 1.21 0.09 15.13
N GLY A 62 0.55 1.27 15.07
CA GLY A 62 1.20 2.56 15.24
C GLY A 62 2.21 2.90 14.14
N LEU A 63 2.13 2.22 12.99
CA LEU A 63 3.01 2.47 11.86
C LEU A 63 2.65 3.80 11.22
N THR A 64 3.66 4.56 10.82
CA THR A 64 3.42 5.79 10.03
C THR A 64 3.36 5.46 8.54
N PRO A 65 2.71 6.30 7.70
CA PRO A 65 2.69 6.10 6.24
C PRO A 65 4.09 5.92 5.64
N SER A 66 5.08 6.68 6.13
CA SER A 66 6.47 6.58 5.68
C SER A 66 7.11 5.23 6.02
N GLN A 67 6.90 4.73 7.25
CA GLN A 67 7.39 3.42 7.66
C GLN A 67 6.73 2.29 6.87
N TRP A 68 5.45 2.46 6.53
CA TRP A 68 4.74 1.46 5.75
C TRP A 68 5.18 1.46 4.29
N ILE A 69 5.39 2.61 3.67
CA ILE A 69 6.03 2.70 2.34
C ILE A 69 7.40 2.03 2.36
N GLN A 70 8.21 2.28 3.38
CA GLN A 70 9.52 1.66 3.51
C GLN A 70 9.40 0.14 3.60
N ARG A 71 8.49 -0.38 4.42
CA ARG A 71 8.20 -1.82 4.50
C ARG A 71 7.70 -2.42 3.19
N ILE A 72 6.82 -1.72 2.47
CA ILE A 72 6.34 -2.14 1.16
C ILE A 72 7.50 -2.22 0.18
N ILE A 73 8.36 -1.19 0.14
CA ILE A 73 9.55 -1.16 -0.71
C ILE A 73 10.51 -2.31 -0.33
N GLU A 74 10.72 -2.57 0.96
CA GLU A 74 11.56 -3.66 1.45
C GLU A 74 11.00 -5.04 1.07
N ILE A 75 9.68 -5.22 1.15
CA ILE A 75 9.00 -6.45 0.72
C ILE A 75 9.09 -6.58 -0.81
N GLU A 76 8.81 -5.54 -1.58
CA GLU A 76 8.93 -5.58 -3.05
C GLU A 76 10.36 -5.87 -3.50
N GLN A 77 11.37 -5.26 -2.86
CA GLN A 77 12.78 -5.52 -3.13
C GLN A 77 13.23 -6.90 -2.63
N GLY A 78 12.67 -7.37 -1.52
CA GLY A 78 12.90 -8.69 -0.95
C GLY A 78 12.28 -9.80 -1.81
N GLU A 79 11.05 -9.64 -2.27
CA GLU A 79 10.36 -10.55 -3.19
C GLU A 79 10.98 -10.52 -4.59
N ALA A 80 11.47 -9.37 -5.07
CA ALA A 80 12.24 -9.31 -6.31
C ALA A 80 13.56 -10.10 -6.21
N ARG A 81 14.14 -10.17 -5.00
CA ARG A 81 15.31 -11.03 -4.71
C ARG A 81 14.93 -12.51 -4.55
N ASP A 82 13.77 -12.81 -3.97
CA ASP A 82 13.31 -14.18 -3.73
C ASP A 82 12.77 -14.86 -5.01
N ARG A 83 12.24 -14.08 -5.97
CA ARG A 83 11.83 -14.57 -7.30
C ARG A 83 12.97 -14.79 -8.29
N GLY A 84 14.23 -14.72 -7.86
CA GLY A 84 15.37 -15.10 -8.70
C GLY A 84 15.55 -14.23 -9.96
N ILE A 85 15.26 -12.92 -9.91
CA ILE A 85 15.83 -11.99 -10.91
C ILE A 85 17.22 -11.58 -10.42
N GLY A 86 18.08 -12.59 -10.29
CA GLY A 86 19.47 -12.49 -9.95
C GLY A 86 20.15 -13.65 -10.64
N GLU A 87 20.90 -13.32 -11.70
CA GLU A 87 21.90 -14.19 -12.33
C GLU A 87 21.42 -15.14 -13.44
N GLU A 88 20.90 -14.61 -14.55
CA GLU A 88 21.07 -15.26 -15.86
C GLU A 88 21.56 -14.30 -16.96
N GLN A 89 22.55 -13.45 -16.63
CA GLN A 89 23.25 -12.64 -17.66
C GLN A 89 24.79 -12.61 -17.50
N ARG A 90 25.39 -13.65 -16.90
CA ARG A 90 26.87 -13.77 -16.84
C ARG A 90 27.46 -15.08 -17.35
N HIS A 91 26.68 -15.91 -18.03
CA HIS A 91 27.16 -17.20 -18.54
C HIS A 91 27.13 -17.35 -20.08
N TYR A 92 27.21 -16.22 -20.81
CA TYR A 92 27.32 -16.20 -22.28
C TYR A 92 28.61 -15.51 -22.78
N LEU A 93 29.69 -15.50 -21.99
CA LEU A 93 30.97 -14.97 -22.46
C LEU A 93 32.18 -15.83 -22.08
N GLN A 94 32.02 -17.15 -21.95
CA GLN A 94 33.17 -18.04 -21.84
C GLN A 94 32.92 -19.40 -22.49
N THR A 95 32.53 -19.39 -23.76
CA THR A 95 32.85 -20.53 -24.62
C THR A 95 33.04 -20.04 -26.04
N LYS A 96 34.27 -19.60 -26.34
CA LYS A 96 34.99 -19.90 -27.58
C LYS A 96 36.44 -19.46 -27.45
#